data_AF-A0A7Z7BHF5-F1
#
_entry.id   AF-A0A7Z7BHF5-F1
#
_cell.length_a   1.000
_cell.length_b   1.000
_cell.length_c   1.000
_cell.angle_alpha   90.00
_cell.angle_beta   90.00
_cell.angle_gamma   90.00
#
_symmetry.space_group_name_H-M   'P 1'
#
loop_
_entity.id
_entity.type
_entity.pdbx_description
1 polymer ?
#
loop_
_entity_poly.entity_id
_entity_poly.type
_entity_poly.pdbx_seq_one_letter_code
_entity_poly.pdbx_strand_id
1 'polypeptide(L)'
;MKIATFNFETGVATERSMTVDEIAQIGVHPEPPIPTVIDYENAIQNLVDSTAREKQFRDGVTLASYTASTKPNWAAEAQAFVAWRDNVWFYAYGELAKVQAGQRQQPSVEEFLAEITPIEWPQA
;
A
#
# COMPACT_ATOMS: atom_id res chain seq x y z
N MET A 1 -2.71 -11.83 36.80
CA MET A 1 -2.45 -10.41 37.13
C MET A 1 -3.48 -9.96 38.16
N LYS A 2 -3.14 -9.10 39.11
CA LYS A 2 -4.06 -8.63 40.16
C LYS A 2 -4.31 -7.13 39.98
N ILE A 3 -5.53 -6.68 40.26
CA ILE A 3 -5.89 -5.26 40.31
C ILE A 3 -6.11 -4.89 41.77
N ALA A 4 -5.46 -3.80 42.19
CA ALA A 4 -5.70 -3.17 43.48
C ALA A 4 -6.50 -1.88 43.26
N THR A 5 -7.63 -1.75 43.93
CA THR A 5 -8.43 -0.53 43.98
C THR A 5 -8.33 0.08 45.35
N PHE A 6 -7.92 1.35 45.42
CA PHE A 6 -7.80 2.10 46.66
C PHE A 6 -9.02 3.02 46.83
N ASN A 7 -9.75 2.86 47.92
CA ASN A 7 -10.84 3.75 48.27
C ASN A 7 -10.29 4.95 49.07
N PHE A 8 -10.38 6.16 48.49
CA PHE A 8 -9.86 7.38 49.11
C PHE A 8 -10.67 7.89 50.31
N GLU A 9 -11.93 7.48 50.44
CA GLU A 9 -12.80 7.89 51.56
C GLU A 9 -12.60 7.00 52.79
N THR A 10 -12.34 5.71 52.57
CA THR A 10 -12.19 4.74 53.67
C THR A 10 -10.74 4.33 53.93
N GLY A 11 -9.81 4.70 53.04
CA GLY A 11 -8.39 4.35 53.14
C GLY A 11 -8.10 2.86 52.93
N VAL A 12 -9.07 2.08 52.45
CA VAL A 12 -8.95 0.63 52.27
C VAL A 12 -8.53 0.32 50.84
N ALA A 13 -7.49 -0.50 50.70
CA ALA A 13 -7.12 -1.14 49.43
C ALA A 13 -7.80 -2.51 49.33
N THR A 14 -8.56 -2.74 48.26
CA THR A 14 -9.08 -4.07 47.91
C THR A 14 -8.30 -4.61 46.72
N GLU A 15 -7.80 -5.84 46.86
CA GLU A 15 -7.08 -6.53 45.80
C GLU A 15 -7.96 -7.67 45.26
N ARG A 16 -8.16 -7.73 43.94
CA ARG A 16 -8.82 -8.87 43.29
C ARG A 16 -8.00 -9.41 42.14
N SER A 17 -8.13 -10.72 41.92
CA SER A 17 -7.63 -11.37 40.71
C SER A 17 -8.36 -10.82 39.49
N MET A 18 -7.60 -10.52 38.43
CA MET A 18 -8.17 -10.14 37.14
C MET A 18 -8.87 -11.34 36.49
N THR A 19 -9.98 -11.09 35.82
CA THR A 19 -10.65 -12.08 34.98
C THR A 19 -9.89 -12.31 33.69
N VAL A 20 -10.12 -13.45 33.03
CA VAL A 20 -9.47 -13.81 31.77
C VAL A 20 -9.74 -12.77 30.67
N ASP A 21 -10.95 -12.22 30.64
CA ASP A 21 -11.35 -11.20 29.66
C ASP A 21 -10.64 -9.84 29.90
N GLU A 22 -10.46 -9.45 31.16
CA GLU A 22 -9.70 -8.23 31.51
C GLU A 22 -8.21 -8.37 31.16
N ILE A 23 -7.66 -9.59 31.26
CA ILE A 23 -6.28 -9.87 30.84
C ILE A 23 -6.16 -9.81 29.32
N ALA A 24 -7.17 -10.30 28.59
CA ALA A 24 -7.18 -10.25 27.12
C ALA A 24 -7.26 -8.81 26.58
N GLN A 25 -7.98 -7.91 27.26
CA GLN A 25 -8.09 -6.50 26.89
C GLN A 25 -6.81 -5.68 27.14
N ILE A 26 -5.90 -6.15 28.01
CA ILE A 26 -4.56 -5.56 28.21
C ILE A 26 -3.60 -5.93 27.07
N GLY A 27 -4.00 -6.87 26.20
CA GLY A 27 -3.32 -7.11 24.93
C GLY A 27 -3.47 -5.87 24.06
N VAL A 28 -2.44 -5.02 24.05
CA VAL A 28 -2.25 -3.96 23.06
C VAL A 28 -2.34 -4.65 21.70
N HIS A 29 -3.48 -4.54 21.03
CA HIS A 29 -3.55 -4.83 19.61
C HIS A 29 -2.91 -3.63 18.94
N PRO A 30 -1.68 -3.73 18.38
CA PRO A 30 -1.14 -2.60 17.64
C PRO A 30 -2.08 -2.40 16.45
N GLU A 31 -2.74 -1.24 16.42
CA GLU A 31 -3.41 -0.78 15.22
C GLU A 31 -2.38 -0.85 14.07
N PRO A 32 -2.76 -1.38 12.89
CA PRO A 32 -1.83 -1.49 11.78
C PRO A 32 -1.20 -0.11 11.50
N PRO A 33 0.11 -0.06 11.20
CA PRO A 33 0.77 1.21 10.95
C PRO A 33 0.10 1.93 9.78
N ILE A 34 -0.16 3.23 9.95
CA ILE A 34 -0.66 4.08 8.86
C ILE A 34 0.40 4.07 7.74
N PRO A 35 0.03 3.77 6.48
CA PRO A 35 0.98 3.75 5.38
C PRO A 35 1.72 5.07 5.24
N THR A 36 2.99 5.02 4.88
CA THR A 36 3.78 6.19 4.51
C THR A 36 3.74 6.41 3.00
N VAL A 37 4.17 7.58 2.53
CA VAL A 37 4.34 7.84 1.08
C VAL A 37 5.26 6.79 0.44
N ILE A 38 6.32 6.38 1.14
CA ILE A 38 7.28 5.37 0.70
C ILE A 38 6.60 4.01 0.51
N ASP A 39 5.63 3.65 1.36
CA ASP A 39 4.91 2.38 1.24
C ASP A 39 4.09 2.34 -0.06
N TYR A 40 3.41 3.44 -0.42
CA TYR A 40 2.73 3.54 -1.71
C TYR A 40 3.70 3.49 -2.89
N GLU A 41 4.79 4.26 -2.84
CA GLU A 41 5.78 4.29 -3.93
C GLU A 41 6.38 2.90 -4.18
N ASN A 42 6.74 2.17 -3.13
CA ASN A 42 7.23 0.80 -3.24
C ASN A 42 6.18 -0.14 -3.82
N ALA A 43 4.93 -0.02 -3.39
CA ALA A 43 3.83 -0.85 -3.87
C ALA A 43 3.51 -0.60 -5.35
N ILE A 44 3.50 0.67 -5.78
CA ILE A 44 3.31 1.08 -7.17
C ILE A 44 4.48 0.61 -8.04
N GLN A 45 5.72 0.77 -7.57
CA GLN A 45 6.90 0.30 -8.29
C GLN A 45 6.86 -1.23 -8.46
N ASN A 46 6.46 -1.97 -7.41
CA ASN A 46 6.27 -3.41 -7.49
C ASN A 46 5.19 -3.81 -8.50
N LEU A 47 4.06 -3.09 -8.54
CA LEU A 47 3.01 -3.29 -9.54
C LEU A 47 3.57 -3.10 -10.95
N VAL A 48 4.21 -1.97 -11.22
CA VAL A 48 4.83 -1.64 -12.52
C VAL A 48 5.82 -2.72 -12.97
N ASP A 49 6.70 -3.16 -12.08
CA ASP A 49 7.69 -4.18 -12.41
C ASP A 49 7.06 -5.57 -12.57
N SER A 50 5.98 -5.88 -11.83
CA SER A 50 5.25 -7.14 -11.96
C SER A 50 4.53 -7.23 -13.30
N THR A 51 3.93 -6.14 -13.76
CA THR A 51 3.29 -6.04 -15.06
C THR A 51 4.30 -6.23 -16.19
N ALA A 52 5.52 -5.71 -16.06
CA ALA A 52 6.58 -5.98 -17.04
C ALA A 52 6.98 -7.47 -17.08
N ARG A 53 6.97 -8.16 -15.94
CA ARG A 53 7.28 -9.60 -15.85
C ARG A 53 6.23 -10.49 -16.52
N GLU A 54 4.98 -10.04 -16.67
CA GLU A 54 3.96 -10.73 -17.46
C GLU A 54 4.39 -10.95 -18.91
N LYS A 55 5.20 -10.02 -19.44
CA LYS A 55 5.79 -10.08 -20.78
C LYS A 55 7.22 -10.62 -20.80
N GLN A 56 7.62 -11.30 -19.72
CA GLN A 56 8.96 -11.90 -19.53
C GLN A 56 10.13 -10.91 -19.53
N PHE A 57 9.86 -9.62 -19.29
CA PHE A 57 10.92 -8.64 -19.00
C PHE A 57 11.32 -8.71 -17.53
N ARG A 58 12.55 -8.30 -17.21
CA ARG A 58 13.08 -8.32 -15.83
C ARG A 58 12.29 -7.39 -14.90
N ASP A 59 12.06 -6.18 -15.36
CA ASP A 59 11.47 -5.05 -14.66
C ASP A 59 10.94 -4.01 -15.65
N GLY A 60 10.28 -2.97 -15.14
CA GLY A 60 9.70 -1.90 -15.95
C GLY A 60 10.75 -1.04 -16.66
N VAL A 61 11.96 -0.92 -16.11
CA VAL A 61 13.08 -0.20 -16.76
C VAL A 61 13.52 -0.93 -18.03
N THR A 62 13.67 -2.25 -17.91
CA THR A 62 14.07 -3.12 -19.02
C THR A 62 13.02 -3.06 -20.11
N LEU A 63 11.73 -3.24 -19.80
CA LEU A 63 10.67 -3.17 -20.80
C LEU A 63 10.61 -1.79 -21.49
N ALA A 64 10.66 -0.70 -20.72
CA ALA A 64 10.63 0.66 -21.27
C ALA A 64 11.80 0.95 -22.24
N SER A 65 12.95 0.29 -22.06
CA SER A 65 14.10 0.46 -22.96
C SER A 65 13.85 -0.05 -24.40
N TYR A 66 12.84 -0.90 -24.61
CA TYR A 66 12.52 -1.45 -25.93
C TYR A 66 11.60 -0.57 -26.79
N THR A 67 11.20 0.61 -26.32
CA THR A 67 10.34 1.56 -27.06
C THR A 67 10.82 1.87 -28.48
N ALA A 68 12.14 1.85 -28.71
CA ALA A 68 12.80 2.07 -30.01
C ALA A 68 13.38 0.78 -30.65
N SER A 69 12.92 -0.39 -30.22
CA SER A 69 13.39 -1.68 -30.74
C SER A 69 13.13 -1.83 -32.25
N THR A 70 14.04 -2.50 -32.95
CA THR A 70 13.84 -2.91 -34.36
C THR A 70 12.92 -4.12 -34.51
N LYS A 71 12.48 -4.73 -33.40
CA LYS A 71 11.47 -5.78 -33.36
C LYS A 71 10.10 -5.14 -33.08
N PRO A 72 9.16 -5.14 -34.05
CA PRO A 72 7.89 -4.41 -33.92
C PRO A 72 7.09 -4.79 -32.67
N ASN A 73 7.00 -6.07 -32.35
CA ASN A 73 6.23 -6.54 -31.19
C ASN A 73 6.81 -5.99 -29.87
N TRP A 74 8.14 -6.01 -29.71
CA TRP A 74 8.80 -5.48 -28.51
C TRP A 74 8.61 -3.96 -28.39
N ALA A 75 8.69 -3.24 -29.52
CA ALA A 75 8.45 -1.80 -29.53
C ALA A 75 6.99 -1.47 -29.15
N ALA A 76 6.02 -2.20 -29.71
CA ALA A 76 4.60 -2.01 -29.41
C ALA A 76 4.27 -2.29 -27.93
N GLU A 77 4.78 -3.38 -27.36
CA GLU A 77 4.61 -3.71 -25.94
C GLU A 77 5.26 -2.65 -25.04
N ALA A 78 6.48 -2.22 -25.36
CA ALA A 78 7.17 -1.19 -24.59
C ALA A 78 6.47 0.17 -24.65
N GLN A 79 5.91 0.54 -25.80
CA GLN A 79 5.14 1.78 -25.96
C GLN A 79 3.83 1.75 -25.15
N ALA A 80 3.09 0.64 -25.23
CA ALA A 80 1.87 0.45 -24.42
C ALA A 80 2.19 0.51 -22.92
N PHE A 81 3.28 -0.14 -22.51
CA PHE A 81 3.73 -0.12 -21.12
C PHE A 81 4.15 1.26 -20.63
N VAL A 82 4.92 2.02 -21.40
CA VAL A 82 5.32 3.36 -21.01
C VAL A 82 4.11 4.27 -20.87
N ALA A 83 3.18 4.24 -21.83
CA ALA A 83 1.95 5.03 -21.75
C ALA A 83 1.10 4.67 -20.52
N TRP A 84 0.95 3.38 -20.22
CA TRP A 84 0.27 2.92 -19.02
C TRP A 84 1.00 3.38 -17.74
N ARG A 85 2.30 3.15 -17.64
CA ARG A 85 3.13 3.52 -16.48
C ARG A 85 3.08 5.02 -16.21
N ASP A 86 3.08 5.84 -17.25
CA ASP A 86 2.95 7.29 -17.12
C ASP A 86 1.61 7.68 -16.47
N ASN A 87 0.51 7.03 -16.88
CA ASN A 87 -0.80 7.22 -16.25
C ASN A 87 -0.84 6.73 -14.80
N VAL A 88 -0.20 5.59 -14.49
CA VAL A 88 -0.10 5.07 -13.12
C VAL A 88 0.56 6.09 -12.20
N TRP A 89 1.72 6.61 -12.57
CA TRP A 89 2.44 7.59 -11.74
C TRP A 89 1.74 8.94 -11.68
N PHE A 90 1.15 9.40 -12.78
CA PHE A 90 0.36 10.63 -12.80
C PHE A 90 -0.82 10.55 -11.83
N TYR A 91 -1.58 9.44 -11.89
CA TYR A 91 -2.67 9.17 -10.97
C TYR A 91 -2.17 9.10 -9.53
N ALA A 92 -1.12 8.31 -9.29
CA ALA A 92 -0.63 8.05 -7.95
C ALA A 92 -0.20 9.34 -7.23
N TYR A 93 0.63 10.16 -7.87
CA TYR A 93 1.07 11.42 -7.28
C TYR A 93 -0.08 12.41 -7.10
N GLY A 94 -1.05 12.41 -8.03
CA GLY A 94 -2.27 13.23 -7.90
C GLY A 94 -3.09 12.87 -6.66
N GLU A 95 -3.32 11.58 -6.42
CA GLU A 95 -4.09 11.11 -5.26
C GLU A 95 -3.34 11.28 -3.94
N LEU A 96 -2.04 11.01 -3.90
CA LEU A 96 -1.21 11.23 -2.72
C LEU A 96 -1.14 12.72 -2.34
N ALA A 97 -1.09 13.63 -3.33
CA ALA A 97 -1.16 15.07 -3.07
C ALA A 97 -2.51 15.48 -2.45
N LYS A 98 -3.64 14.88 -2.88
CA LYS A 98 -4.95 15.13 -2.26
C LYS A 98 -4.99 14.65 -0.81
N VAL A 99 -4.40 13.50 -0.51
CA VAL A 99 -4.28 12.99 0.86
C VAL A 99 -3.48 13.96 1.74
N GLN A 100 -2.32 14.42 1.25
CA GLN A 100 -1.48 15.40 1.96
C GLN A 100 -2.18 16.74 2.17
N ALA A 101 -3.02 17.17 1.22
CA ALA A 101 -3.82 18.38 1.31
C ALA A 101 -5.10 18.23 2.17
N GLY A 102 -5.37 17.05 2.74
CA GLY A 102 -6.59 16.76 3.51
C GLY A 102 -7.87 16.74 2.67
N GLN A 103 -7.74 16.63 1.35
CA GLN A 103 -8.86 16.58 0.40
C GLN A 103 -9.38 15.16 0.16
N ARG A 104 -8.61 14.16 0.62
CA ARG A 104 -8.92 12.73 0.49
C ARG A 104 -8.50 12.01 1.76
N GLN A 105 -9.33 11.11 2.25
CA GLN A 105 -8.93 10.20 3.33
C GLN A 105 -7.82 9.27 2.84
N GLN A 106 -6.80 9.09 3.65
CA GLN A 106 -5.71 8.17 3.33
C GLN A 106 -6.24 6.72 3.21
N PRO A 107 -6.13 6.08 2.04
CA PRO A 107 -6.56 4.68 1.86
C PRO A 107 -5.49 3.70 2.36
N SER A 108 -5.82 2.42 2.49
CA SER A 108 -4.79 1.38 2.57
C SER A 108 -3.99 1.28 1.25
N VAL A 109 -2.87 0.56 1.27
CA VAL A 109 -2.07 0.35 0.06
C VAL A 109 -2.85 -0.52 -0.94
N GLU A 110 -3.53 -1.55 -0.46
CA GLU A 110 -4.38 -2.44 -1.26
C GLU A 110 -5.57 -1.66 -1.85
N GLU A 111 -6.22 -0.86 -1.00
CA GLU A 111 -7.10 0.29 -1.29
C GLU A 111 -6.71 0.98 -2.60
N PHE A 112 -5.53 1.57 -2.54
CA PHE A 112 -4.97 2.42 -3.58
C PHE A 112 -4.61 1.67 -4.86
N LEU A 113 -3.99 0.50 -4.75
CA LEU A 113 -3.59 -0.28 -5.94
C LEU A 113 -4.79 -0.80 -6.73
N ALA A 114 -5.93 -1.06 -6.07
CA ALA A 114 -7.15 -1.48 -6.75
C ALA A 114 -7.76 -0.37 -7.65
N GLU A 115 -7.36 0.88 -7.47
CA GLU A 115 -7.80 2.02 -8.29
C GLU A 115 -7.02 2.14 -9.60
N ILE A 116 -5.86 1.47 -9.69
CA ILE A 116 -5.01 1.51 -10.88
C ILE A 116 -5.67 0.72 -12.02
N THR A 117 -5.89 1.40 -13.14
CA THR A 117 -6.42 0.75 -14.34
C THR A 117 -5.41 -0.27 -14.87
N PRO A 118 -5.84 -1.52 -15.16
CA PRO A 118 -4.97 -2.54 -15.75
C PRO A 118 -4.41 -2.09 -17.12
N ILE A 119 -3.24 -2.61 -17.47
CA ILE A 119 -2.64 -2.35 -18.78
C ILE A 119 -3.44 -3.05 -19.90
N GLU A 120 -3.61 -2.36 -21.03
CA GLU A 120 -4.09 -2.94 -22.27
C GLU A 120 -2.90 -3.28 -23.17
N TRP A 121 -2.58 -4.57 -23.29
CA TRP A 121 -1.52 -5.03 -24.18
C TRP A 121 -1.96 -5.02 -25.65
N PRO A 122 -1.08 -4.66 -26.60
CA PRO A 122 -1.39 -4.77 -28.02
C PRO A 122 -1.64 -6.23 -28.40
N GLN A 123 -2.63 -6.46 -29.28
CA GLN A 123 -2.87 -7.79 -29.85
C GLN A 123 -1.73 -8.16 -30.81
N ALA A 124 -1.33 -9.43 -30.79
CA ALA A 124 -0.26 -9.98 -31.62
C ALA A 124 -0.68 -10.14 -33.08
#